data_AF-A0A1H0UP50-F1
#
_entry.id   AF-A0A1H0UP50-F1
#
_cell.length_a   1.000
_cell.length_b   1.000
_cell.length_c   1.000
_cell.angle_alpha   90.00
_cell.angle_beta   90.00
_cell.angle_gamma   90.00
#
_symmetry.space_group_name_H-M   'P 1'
#
loop_
_entity.id
_entity.type
_entity.pdbx_description
1 polymer ?
#
loop_
_entity_poly.entity_id
_entity_poly.type
_entity_poly.pdbx_seq_one_letter_code
_entity_poly.pdbx_strand_id
1 'polypeptide(L)'
;MAKLKYIILTLLVIGVAGVGGYFAAIQYDQTRAIVQAEQDKKDAAKQAIQAEKEAKEAALREKARRKQALIDKRTGRAEEPDQVIRGLTSDMLVAKEMDGSTYYRYEDPVEDGIFIQPYLVRDAGGTAVVHIILRHRGERPMGFHGVGLQTGEDSVFFVRTAGNVVTSKTNSGIMEWCDQIADAETLKAMREVGDQLAGKILMLGVEGGSNDDRMLSAIEAQRIKNILELCDICNGKKKTE
;
A
#
# COMPACT_ATOMS: atom_id res chain seq x y z
N MET A 1 -94.75 15.67 -13.16
CA MET A 1 -94.22 14.83 -12.07
C MET A 1 -93.11 13.84 -12.48
N ALA A 2 -92.97 13.46 -13.76
CA ALA A 2 -91.92 12.50 -14.17
C ALA A 2 -90.50 13.08 -14.15
N LYS A 3 -90.31 14.35 -14.58
CA LYS A 3 -88.98 14.98 -14.68
C LYS A 3 -88.28 15.21 -13.32
N LEU A 4 -89.05 15.45 -12.25
CA LEU A 4 -88.49 15.69 -10.91
C LEU A 4 -87.97 14.39 -10.26
N LYS A 5 -88.62 13.25 -10.55
CA LYS A 5 -88.20 11.94 -10.01
C LYS A 5 -86.85 11.48 -10.58
N TYR A 6 -86.57 11.77 -11.85
CA TYR A 6 -85.29 11.40 -12.48
C TYR A 6 -84.10 12.18 -11.93
N ILE A 7 -84.29 13.47 -11.61
CA ILE A 7 -83.24 14.34 -11.06
C ILE A 7 -82.84 13.90 -9.65
N ILE A 8 -83.82 13.51 -8.82
CA ILE A 8 -83.55 13.03 -7.46
C ILE A 8 -82.82 11.69 -7.49
N LEU A 9 -83.18 10.80 -8.41
CA LEU A 9 -82.53 9.49 -8.56
C LEU A 9 -81.06 9.63 -9.01
N THR A 10 -80.77 10.56 -9.92
CA THR A 10 -79.39 10.80 -10.39
C THR A 10 -78.51 11.41 -9.32
N LEU A 11 -79.03 12.36 -8.52
CA LEU A 11 -78.30 12.95 -7.40
C LEU A 11 -77.99 11.93 -6.30
N LEU A 12 -78.88 10.97 -6.06
CA LEU A 12 -78.69 9.96 -5.03
C LEU A 12 -77.63 8.93 -5.43
N VAL A 13 -77.58 8.53 -6.71
CA VAL A 13 -76.55 7.61 -7.24
C VAL A 13 -75.15 8.26 -7.23
N ILE A 14 -75.05 9.55 -7.57
CA ILE A 14 -73.78 10.29 -7.53
C ILE A 14 -73.31 10.50 -6.08
N GLY A 15 -74.25 10.77 -5.16
CA GLY A 15 -73.95 10.94 -3.73
C GLY A 15 -73.39 9.67 -3.07
N VAL A 16 -73.94 8.49 -3.40
CA VAL A 16 -73.48 7.22 -2.79
C VAL A 16 -72.14 6.75 -3.35
N ALA A 17 -71.88 6.95 -4.65
CA ALA A 17 -70.59 6.60 -5.26
C ALA A 17 -69.43 7.52 -4.83
N GLY A 18 -69.71 8.81 -4.59
CA GLY A 18 -68.71 9.78 -4.13
C GLY A 18 -68.26 9.56 -2.68
N VAL A 19 -69.15 9.08 -1.80
CA VAL A 19 -68.83 8.89 -0.38
C VAL A 19 -68.01 7.61 -0.14
N GLY A 20 -68.23 6.54 -0.91
CA GLY A 20 -67.48 5.28 -0.77
C GLY A 20 -65.99 5.39 -1.14
N GLY A 21 -65.65 6.19 -2.16
CA GLY A 21 -64.25 6.42 -2.57
C GLY A 21 -63.48 7.36 -1.63
N TYR A 22 -64.17 8.30 -0.98
CA TYR A 22 -63.53 9.31 -0.12
C TYR A 22 -63.08 8.73 1.23
N PHE A 23 -63.81 7.76 1.79
CA PHE A 23 -63.46 7.14 3.08
C PHE A 23 -62.26 6.17 3.00
N ALA A 24 -62.06 5.50 1.86
CA ALA A 24 -60.93 4.57 1.68
C ALA A 24 -59.58 5.30 1.47
N ALA A 25 -59.59 6.44 0.79
CA ALA A 25 -58.38 7.25 0.56
C ALA A 25 -57.91 7.97 1.84
N ILE A 26 -58.83 8.48 2.66
CA ILE A 26 -58.49 9.15 3.92
C ILE A 26 -57.85 8.20 4.94
N GLN A 27 -58.30 6.94 5.00
CA GLN A 27 -57.68 5.96 5.90
C GLN A 27 -56.27 5.54 5.44
N TYR A 28 -55.99 5.49 4.14
CA TYR A 28 -54.66 5.08 3.65
C TYR A 28 -53.58 6.16 3.91
N ASP A 29 -53.92 7.45 3.71
CA ASP A 29 -53.00 8.56 3.97
C ASP A 29 -52.78 8.84 5.46
N GLN A 30 -53.81 8.67 6.31
CA GLN A 30 -53.65 8.84 7.76
C GLN A 30 -52.75 7.76 8.38
N THR A 31 -52.82 6.51 7.91
CA THR A 31 -51.98 5.43 8.46
C THR A 31 -50.51 5.57 8.05
N ARG A 32 -50.24 6.02 6.81
CA ARG A 32 -48.87 6.18 6.30
C ARG A 32 -48.10 7.29 7.03
N ALA A 33 -48.75 8.42 7.31
CA ALA A 33 -48.14 9.52 8.06
C ALA A 33 -47.78 9.12 9.50
N ILE A 34 -48.60 8.29 10.14
CA ILE A 34 -48.34 7.80 11.51
C ILE A 34 -47.17 6.81 11.52
N VAL A 35 -47.12 5.88 10.55
CA VAL A 35 -46.02 4.90 10.45
C VAL A 35 -44.68 5.57 10.10
N GLN A 36 -44.68 6.59 9.23
CA GLN A 36 -43.47 7.37 8.94
C GLN A 36 -43.02 8.19 10.16
N ALA A 37 -43.94 8.83 10.89
CA ALA A 37 -43.59 9.54 12.11
C ALA A 37 -43.03 8.61 13.21
N GLU A 38 -43.43 7.34 13.25
CA GLU A 38 -42.89 6.36 14.20
C GLU A 38 -41.53 5.80 13.75
N GLN A 39 -41.31 5.61 12.45
CA GLN A 39 -40.01 5.23 11.88
C GLN A 39 -38.98 6.35 12.05
N ASP A 40 -39.35 7.60 11.77
CA ASP A 40 -38.48 8.78 11.97
C ASP A 40 -38.05 8.94 13.44
N LYS A 41 -38.95 8.63 14.40
CA LYS A 41 -38.60 8.61 15.82
C LYS A 41 -37.61 7.48 16.17
N LYS A 42 -37.74 6.30 15.55
CA LYS A 42 -36.83 5.18 15.77
C LYS A 42 -35.46 5.42 15.14
N ASP A 43 -35.42 6.06 13.97
CA ASP A 43 -34.17 6.38 13.29
C ASP A 43 -33.44 7.56 13.94
N ALA A 44 -34.16 8.57 14.42
CA ALA A 44 -33.59 9.63 15.26
C ALA A 44 -32.99 9.07 16.56
N ALA A 45 -33.67 8.11 17.21
CA ALA A 45 -33.16 7.46 18.42
C ALA A 45 -31.90 6.62 18.13
N LYS A 46 -31.84 5.91 17.00
CA LYS A 46 -30.65 5.15 16.58
C LYS A 46 -29.47 6.06 16.22
N GLN A 47 -29.71 7.17 15.53
CA GLN A 47 -28.67 8.15 15.21
C GLN A 47 -28.10 8.80 16.47
N ALA A 48 -28.94 9.12 17.46
CA ALA A 48 -28.46 9.64 18.75
C ALA A 48 -27.57 8.63 19.50
N ILE A 49 -27.96 7.34 19.52
CA ILE A 49 -27.16 6.27 20.15
C ILE A 49 -25.83 6.05 19.40
N GLN A 50 -25.85 6.13 18.07
CA GLN A 50 -24.65 5.97 17.25
C GLN A 50 -23.69 7.15 17.42
N ALA A 51 -24.20 8.38 17.41
CA ALA A 51 -23.42 9.58 17.67
C ALA A 51 -22.80 9.58 19.09
N GLU A 52 -23.53 9.07 20.10
CA GLU A 52 -22.99 8.97 21.46
C GLU A 52 -21.89 7.89 21.56
N LYS A 53 -22.01 6.77 20.84
CA LYS A 53 -20.96 5.75 20.74
C LYS A 53 -19.72 6.27 20.03
N GLU A 54 -19.90 6.95 18.89
CA GLU A 54 -18.80 7.55 18.13
C GLU A 54 -18.10 8.67 18.92
N ALA A 55 -18.85 9.48 19.66
CA ALA A 55 -18.28 10.49 20.56
C ALA A 55 -17.49 9.86 21.72
N LYS A 56 -17.99 8.75 22.29
CA LYS A 56 -17.27 8.00 23.34
C LYS A 56 -16.00 7.33 22.79
N GLU A 57 -16.05 6.75 21.60
CA GLU A 57 -14.88 6.15 20.93
C GLU A 57 -13.86 7.21 20.50
N ALA A 58 -14.31 8.36 19.99
CA ALA A 58 -13.44 9.49 19.67
C ALA A 58 -12.76 10.05 20.93
N ALA A 59 -13.51 10.19 22.04
CA ALA A 59 -12.95 10.62 23.32
C ALA A 59 -11.96 9.60 23.90
N LEU A 60 -12.19 8.30 23.70
CA LEU A 60 -11.26 7.24 24.10
C LEU A 60 -9.99 7.24 23.22
N ARG A 61 -10.12 7.40 21.90
CA ARG A 61 -8.98 7.55 20.98
C ARG A 61 -8.17 8.80 21.27
N GLU A 62 -8.81 9.92 21.59
CA GLU A 62 -8.13 11.15 21.96
C GLU A 62 -7.42 11.01 23.31
N LYS A 63 -8.06 10.37 24.30
CA LYS A 63 -7.40 10.04 25.58
C LYS A 63 -6.23 9.07 25.38
N ALA A 64 -6.32 8.10 24.48
CA ALA A 64 -5.22 7.20 24.14
C ALA A 64 -4.07 7.95 23.45
N ARG A 65 -4.37 8.84 22.49
CA ARG A 65 -3.38 9.71 21.83
C ARG A 65 -2.69 10.66 22.81
N ARG A 66 -3.44 11.25 23.74
CA ARG A 66 -2.88 12.11 24.81
C ARG A 66 -2.03 11.30 25.80
N LYS A 67 -2.44 10.08 26.15
CA LYS A 67 -1.63 9.18 27.00
C LYS A 67 -0.33 8.76 26.29
N GLN A 68 -0.39 8.45 25.00
CA GLN A 68 0.79 8.14 24.19
C GLN A 68 1.74 9.35 24.14
N ALA A 69 1.22 10.54 23.82
CA ALA A 69 2.01 11.78 23.82
C ALA A 69 2.63 12.10 25.19
N LEU A 70 1.96 11.76 26.30
CA LEU A 70 2.51 11.93 27.65
C LEU A 70 3.60 10.89 27.98
N ILE A 71 3.48 9.65 27.47
CA ILE A 71 4.52 8.62 27.57
C ILE A 71 5.75 9.03 26.73
N ASP A 72 5.53 9.58 25.53
CA ASP A 72 6.57 10.07 24.64
C ASP A 72 7.30 11.29 25.23
N LYS A 73 6.55 12.20 25.88
CA LYS A 73 7.09 13.35 26.62
C LYS A 73 7.87 12.94 27.88
N ARG A 74 7.50 11.83 28.52
CA ARG A 74 8.16 11.30 29.74
C ARG A 74 9.39 10.44 29.42
N THR A 75 9.50 9.92 28.20
CA THR A 75 10.66 9.14 27.72
C THR A 75 11.71 10.00 27.00
N GLY A 76 11.54 11.33 26.95
CA GLY A 76 12.53 12.24 26.36
C GLY A 76 12.72 12.08 24.85
N ARG A 77 11.73 11.48 24.15
CA ARG A 77 11.72 11.38 22.68
C ARG A 77 11.12 12.65 22.11
N ALA A 78 11.92 13.72 22.09
CA ALA A 78 11.64 14.86 21.24
C ALA A 78 11.64 14.40 19.77
N GLU A 79 10.66 14.88 19.01
CA GLU A 79 10.51 14.68 17.58
C GLU A 79 11.78 15.16 16.85
N GLU A 80 12.45 14.23 16.16
CA GLU A 80 13.51 14.52 15.21
C GLU A 80 13.36 13.60 13.98
N PRO A 81 13.93 13.96 12.80
CA PRO A 81 14.03 13.23 11.52
C PRO A 81 14.19 11.68 11.55
N ASP A 82 14.49 11.13 12.72
CA ASP A 82 14.81 9.75 13.02
C ASP A 82 13.62 8.78 12.92
N GLN A 83 12.35 9.24 13.06
CA GLN A 83 11.20 8.32 12.96
C GLN A 83 11.02 7.75 11.55
N VAL A 84 11.22 8.57 10.51
CA VAL A 84 11.13 8.14 9.11
C VAL A 84 12.25 7.17 8.79
N ILE A 85 13.48 7.47 9.23
CA ILE A 85 14.63 6.58 9.04
C ILE A 85 14.38 5.25 9.77
N ARG A 86 13.93 5.29 11.03
CA ARG A 86 13.58 4.07 11.79
C ARG A 86 12.49 3.25 11.13
N GLY A 87 11.50 3.89 10.51
CA GLY A 87 10.46 3.22 9.73
C GLY A 87 11.01 2.55 8.48
N LEU A 88 11.88 3.24 7.73
CA LEU A 88 12.52 2.68 6.53
C LEU A 88 13.46 1.52 6.86
N THR A 89 14.16 1.60 7.99
CA THR A 89 15.16 0.61 8.39
C THR A 89 14.63 -0.48 9.32
N SER A 90 13.32 -0.53 9.60
CA SER A 90 12.76 -1.45 10.61
C SER A 90 13.08 -2.92 10.32
N ASP A 91 13.07 -3.27 9.03
CA ASP A 91 13.26 -4.64 8.55
C ASP A 91 14.65 -4.82 7.91
N MET A 92 15.54 -3.85 8.09
CA MET A 92 16.91 -3.89 7.56
C MET A 92 17.88 -4.40 8.61
N LEU A 93 18.83 -5.21 8.18
CA LEU A 93 20.06 -5.48 8.89
C LEU A 93 20.96 -4.24 8.81
N VAL A 94 21.25 -3.64 9.97
CA VAL A 94 22.14 -2.49 10.09
C VAL A 94 23.47 -2.93 10.71
N ALA A 95 24.55 -2.82 9.96
CA ALA A 95 25.90 -3.13 10.43
C ALA A 95 26.76 -1.87 10.44
N LYS A 96 27.54 -1.68 11.51
CA LYS A 96 28.55 -0.62 11.61
C LYS A 96 29.92 -1.25 11.61
N GLU A 97 30.73 -0.88 10.64
CA GLU A 97 32.09 -1.36 10.49
C GLU A 97 33.07 -0.48 11.27
N MET A 98 34.28 -1.02 11.51
CA MET A 98 35.32 -0.33 12.29
C MET A 98 35.83 0.95 11.62
N ASP A 99 35.68 1.07 10.31
CA ASP A 99 36.01 2.26 9.52
C ASP A 99 34.97 3.40 9.67
N GLY A 100 33.90 3.17 10.43
CA GLY A 100 32.80 4.11 10.65
C GLY A 100 31.69 4.01 9.59
N SER A 101 31.83 3.13 8.60
CA SER A 101 30.81 2.88 7.58
C SER A 101 29.59 2.19 8.18
N THR A 102 28.39 2.59 7.76
CA THR A 102 27.13 1.94 8.12
C THR A 102 26.49 1.31 6.90
N TYR A 103 26.16 0.03 6.99
CA TYR A 103 25.52 -0.75 5.95
C TYR A 103 24.05 -0.98 6.31
N TYR A 104 23.16 -0.72 5.36
CA TYR A 104 21.73 -0.98 5.48
C TYR A 104 21.34 -1.97 4.38
N ARG A 105 20.97 -3.19 4.76
CA ARG A 105 20.60 -4.26 3.80
C ARG A 105 19.41 -5.05 4.29
N TYR A 106 18.66 -5.64 3.37
CA TYR A 106 17.66 -6.65 3.72
C TYR A 106 18.30 -8.03 3.85
N GLU A 107 17.59 -8.97 4.49
CA GLU A 107 17.98 -10.37 4.47
C GLU A 107 18.04 -10.92 3.04
N ASP A 108 18.94 -11.87 2.85
CA ASP A 108 19.13 -12.51 1.56
C ASP A 108 17.98 -13.46 1.22
N PRO A 109 17.56 -13.53 -0.06
CA PRO A 109 16.55 -14.47 -0.50
C PRO A 109 17.04 -15.89 -0.25
N VAL A 110 16.15 -16.70 0.31
CA VAL A 110 16.38 -18.13 0.53
C VAL A 110 15.78 -18.98 -0.58
N GLU A 111 14.90 -18.41 -1.39
CA GLU A 111 14.22 -19.04 -2.52
C GLU A 111 15.08 -18.98 -3.78
N ASP A 112 14.91 -19.98 -4.65
CA ASP A 112 15.61 -20.05 -5.93
C ASP A 112 15.02 -19.03 -6.92
N GLY A 113 15.85 -18.56 -7.85
CA GLY A 113 15.49 -17.58 -8.86
C GLY A 113 16.52 -16.46 -9.01
N ILE A 114 16.10 -15.39 -9.69
CA ILE A 114 16.91 -14.18 -9.91
C ILE A 114 16.47 -13.04 -9.01
N PHE A 115 17.44 -12.24 -8.55
CA PHE A 115 17.21 -11.13 -7.64
C PHE A 115 18.11 -9.94 -7.96
N ILE A 116 17.55 -8.74 -7.79
CA ILE A 116 18.32 -7.51 -7.59
C ILE A 116 18.14 -7.09 -6.13
N GLN A 117 19.22 -7.08 -5.37
CA GLN A 117 19.18 -6.71 -3.96
C GLN A 117 19.94 -5.41 -3.74
N PRO A 118 19.24 -4.26 -3.68
CA PRO A 118 19.89 -3.02 -3.32
C PRO A 118 20.22 -2.99 -1.83
N TYR A 119 21.35 -2.39 -1.50
CA TYR A 119 21.75 -2.06 -0.14
C TYR A 119 22.44 -0.70 -0.13
N LEU A 120 22.46 -0.05 1.03
CA LEU A 120 23.05 1.28 1.20
C LEU A 120 24.33 1.18 2.02
N VAL A 121 25.39 1.82 1.54
CA VAL A 121 26.62 2.05 2.30
C VAL A 121 26.70 3.54 2.60
N ARG A 122 26.73 3.89 3.87
CA ARG A 122 26.97 5.25 4.35
C ARG A 122 28.38 5.32 4.92
N ASP A 123 29.25 6.09 4.29
CA ASP A 123 30.61 6.27 4.76
C ASP A 123 30.67 7.08 6.07
N ALA A 124 31.85 7.11 6.71
CA ALA A 124 32.08 7.91 7.91
C ALA A 124 31.93 9.43 7.68
N GLY A 125 32.07 9.89 6.43
CA GLY A 125 31.85 11.28 6.01
C GLY A 125 30.38 11.66 5.87
N GLY A 126 29.48 10.67 5.95
CA GLY A 126 28.04 10.84 5.84
C GLY A 126 27.47 10.65 4.44
N THR A 127 28.30 10.41 3.41
CA THR A 127 27.84 10.14 2.04
C THR A 127 27.24 8.77 1.95
N ALA A 128 26.04 8.66 1.38
CA ALA A 128 25.36 7.40 1.17
C ALA A 128 25.39 6.99 -0.31
N VAL A 129 25.87 5.78 -0.59
CA VAL A 129 25.98 5.21 -1.93
C VAL A 129 25.18 3.91 -1.98
N VAL A 130 24.37 3.76 -3.03
CA VAL A 130 23.59 2.54 -3.26
C VAL A 130 24.45 1.54 -4.01
N HIS A 131 24.53 0.35 -3.45
CA HIS A 131 25.10 -0.81 -4.09
C HIS A 131 23.99 -1.81 -4.42
N ILE A 132 24.27 -2.73 -5.33
CA ILE A 132 23.37 -3.81 -5.71
C ILE A 132 24.14 -5.13 -5.69
N ILE A 133 23.43 -6.17 -5.25
CA ILE A 133 23.88 -7.54 -5.44
C ILE A 133 22.92 -8.17 -6.45
N LEU A 134 23.45 -8.46 -7.63
CA LEU A 134 22.76 -9.24 -8.65
C LEU A 134 22.97 -10.71 -8.33
N ARG A 135 21.90 -11.49 -8.25
CA ARG A 135 21.99 -12.90 -7.87
C ARG A 135 21.15 -13.78 -8.76
N HIS A 136 21.67 -14.98 -9.00
CA HIS A 136 20.93 -16.16 -9.39
C HIS A 136 21.17 -17.26 -8.36
N ARG A 137 20.09 -17.88 -7.89
CA ARG A 137 20.12 -19.04 -7.00
C ARG A 137 19.40 -20.20 -7.68
N GLY A 138 20.03 -21.38 -7.70
CA GLY A 138 19.44 -22.57 -8.29
C GLY A 138 20.36 -23.78 -8.17
N GLU A 139 20.09 -24.84 -8.94
CA GLU A 139 20.84 -26.10 -8.84
C GLU A 139 22.11 -26.14 -9.71
N ARG A 140 22.19 -25.34 -10.77
CA ARG A 140 23.27 -25.39 -11.77
C ARG A 140 23.68 -23.99 -12.23
N PRO A 141 24.95 -23.78 -12.62
CA PRO A 141 25.41 -22.50 -13.19
C PRO A 141 24.66 -22.20 -14.49
N MET A 142 24.24 -20.95 -14.66
CA MET A 142 23.50 -20.49 -15.84
C MET A 142 24.31 -19.50 -16.69
N GLY A 143 25.52 -19.14 -16.25
CA GLY A 143 26.30 -18.09 -16.92
C GLY A 143 25.66 -16.73 -16.70
N PHE A 144 25.31 -16.43 -15.45
CA PHE A 144 24.58 -15.21 -15.08
C PHE A 144 25.34 -13.94 -15.50
N HIS A 145 24.72 -13.10 -16.34
CA HIS A 145 25.30 -11.84 -16.85
C HIS A 145 24.63 -10.57 -16.30
N GLY A 146 23.67 -10.74 -15.40
CA GLY A 146 22.87 -9.67 -14.82
C GLY A 146 21.38 -9.86 -15.10
N VAL A 147 20.62 -8.78 -14.91
CA VAL A 147 19.16 -8.81 -14.95
C VAL A 147 18.60 -7.68 -15.80
N GLY A 148 17.47 -7.95 -16.47
CA GLY A 148 16.62 -6.92 -17.06
C GLY A 148 15.54 -6.51 -16.06
N LEU A 149 15.33 -5.22 -15.87
CA LEU A 149 14.19 -4.67 -15.15
C LEU A 149 13.22 -4.06 -16.15
N GLN A 150 12.07 -4.70 -16.31
CA GLN A 150 11.00 -4.22 -17.17
C GLN A 150 9.96 -3.46 -16.34
N THR A 151 9.78 -2.18 -16.64
CA THR A 151 8.88 -1.25 -15.90
C THR A 151 7.65 -0.84 -16.72
N GLY A 152 7.50 -1.41 -17.91
CA GLY A 152 6.43 -1.12 -18.86
C GLY A 152 6.47 -2.11 -20.04
N GLU A 153 5.56 -1.96 -20.99
CA GLU A 153 5.49 -2.90 -22.13
C GLU A 153 6.77 -2.89 -22.97
N ASP A 154 7.33 -1.71 -23.24
CA ASP A 154 8.52 -1.54 -24.10
C ASP A 154 9.79 -1.06 -23.36
N SER A 155 9.73 -0.85 -22.03
CA SER A 155 10.86 -0.34 -21.24
C SER A 155 11.56 -1.45 -20.47
N VAL A 156 12.69 -1.92 -21.00
CA VAL A 156 13.60 -2.85 -20.31
C VAL A 156 14.93 -2.16 -20.03
N PHE A 157 15.29 -2.06 -18.76
CA PHE A 157 16.58 -1.56 -18.29
C PHE A 157 17.51 -2.74 -18.03
N PHE A 158 18.66 -2.75 -18.69
CA PHE A 158 19.63 -3.83 -18.56
C PHE A 158 20.65 -3.51 -17.47
N VAL A 159 20.55 -4.20 -16.34
CA VAL A 159 21.51 -4.11 -15.24
C VAL A 159 22.52 -5.25 -15.38
N ARG A 160 23.65 -4.95 -16.01
CA ARG A 160 24.71 -5.93 -16.30
C ARG A 160 25.69 -6.06 -15.15
N THR A 161 26.26 -7.25 -15.00
CA THR A 161 27.36 -7.48 -14.08
C THR A 161 28.59 -6.70 -14.54
N ALA A 162 29.10 -5.80 -13.70
CA ALA A 162 30.30 -5.02 -13.98
C ALA A 162 31.58 -5.71 -13.49
N GLY A 163 31.44 -6.60 -12.49
CA GLY A 163 32.53 -7.34 -11.87
C GLY A 163 32.50 -8.83 -12.20
N ASN A 164 33.43 -9.56 -11.57
CA ASN A 164 33.48 -11.01 -11.67
C ASN A 164 32.29 -11.63 -10.93
N VAL A 165 31.56 -12.49 -11.61
CA VAL A 165 30.49 -13.29 -11.01
C VAL A 165 31.12 -14.39 -10.16
N VAL A 166 30.73 -14.43 -8.89
CA VAL A 166 31.18 -15.43 -7.94
C VAL A 166 30.16 -16.55 -7.87
N THR A 167 30.61 -17.78 -8.06
CA THR A 167 29.79 -18.99 -7.83
C THR A 167 30.13 -19.57 -6.46
N SER A 168 29.12 -19.74 -5.61
CA SER A 168 29.25 -20.32 -4.27
C SER A 168 28.25 -21.44 -4.06
N LYS A 169 28.59 -22.43 -3.22
CA LYS A 169 27.66 -23.50 -2.84
C LYS A 169 26.72 -23.01 -1.75
N THR A 170 25.44 -23.32 -1.88
CA THR A 170 24.42 -23.11 -0.86
C THR A 170 24.00 -24.46 -0.25
N ASN A 171 23.16 -24.44 0.78
CA ASN A 171 22.64 -25.67 1.38
C ASN A 171 21.81 -26.53 0.42
N SER A 172 21.22 -25.92 -0.61
CA SER A 172 20.30 -26.56 -1.56
C SER A 172 20.78 -26.53 -3.01
N GLY A 173 21.93 -25.92 -3.32
CA GLY A 173 22.38 -25.75 -4.69
C GLY A 173 23.59 -24.81 -4.79
N ILE A 174 23.50 -23.83 -5.70
CA ILE A 174 24.50 -22.82 -5.93
C ILE A 174 23.90 -21.41 -5.90
N MET A 175 24.78 -20.42 -5.76
CA MET A 175 24.47 -19.00 -5.92
C MET A 175 25.55 -18.36 -6.79
N GLU A 176 25.13 -17.85 -7.95
CA GLU A 176 25.94 -16.97 -8.80
C GLU A 176 25.59 -15.52 -8.44
N TRP A 177 26.58 -14.71 -8.09
CA TRP A 177 26.32 -13.34 -7.67
C TRP A 177 27.43 -12.36 -8.04
N CYS A 178 27.06 -11.10 -8.19
CA CYS A 178 27.96 -9.98 -8.42
C CYS A 178 27.52 -8.81 -7.56
N ASP A 179 28.45 -8.28 -6.76
CA ASP A 179 28.25 -7.06 -5.97
C ASP A 179 28.94 -5.88 -6.69
N GLN A 180 28.20 -4.78 -6.84
CA GLN A 180 28.66 -3.60 -7.52
C GLN A 180 27.93 -2.35 -7.04
N ILE A 181 28.53 -1.19 -7.30
CA ILE A 181 27.87 0.10 -7.11
C ILE A 181 26.76 0.24 -8.17
N ALA A 182 25.60 0.76 -7.77
CA ALA A 182 24.53 1.06 -8.70
C ALA A 182 24.90 2.27 -9.57
N ASP A 183 25.03 2.05 -10.87
CA ASP A 183 25.25 3.14 -11.83
C ASP A 183 23.98 3.99 -12.06
N ALA A 184 24.10 5.06 -12.83
CA ALA A 184 23.00 5.99 -13.07
C ALA A 184 21.80 5.34 -13.77
N GLU A 185 22.02 4.41 -14.71
CA GLU A 185 20.93 3.71 -15.41
C GLU A 185 20.23 2.72 -14.48
N THR A 186 20.99 2.00 -13.66
CA THR A 186 20.43 1.08 -12.66
C THR A 186 19.63 1.82 -11.61
N LEU A 187 20.14 2.97 -11.13
CA LEU A 187 19.40 3.83 -10.20
C LEU A 187 18.11 4.37 -10.82
N LYS A 188 18.13 4.73 -12.11
CA LYS A 188 16.93 5.15 -12.83
C LYS A 188 15.91 4.01 -12.91
N ALA A 189 16.33 2.82 -13.31
CA ALA A 189 15.46 1.64 -13.39
C ALA A 189 14.84 1.30 -12.03
N MET A 190 15.64 1.30 -10.97
CA MET A 190 15.18 1.06 -9.61
C MET A 190 14.20 2.14 -9.12
N ARG A 191 14.39 3.42 -9.51
CA ARG A 191 13.44 4.48 -9.19
C ARG A 191 12.10 4.25 -9.87
N GLU A 192 12.09 3.87 -11.15
CA GLU A 192 10.85 3.53 -11.85
C GLU A 192 10.12 2.35 -11.20
N VAL A 193 10.85 1.29 -10.84
CA VAL A 193 10.28 0.16 -10.08
C VAL A 193 9.70 0.61 -8.74
N GLY A 194 10.44 1.44 -8.00
CA GLY A 194 10.02 1.95 -6.68
C GLY A 194 8.81 2.89 -6.76
N ASP A 195 8.71 3.72 -7.79
CA ASP A 195 7.60 4.65 -8.00
C ASP A 195 6.32 3.90 -8.38
N GLN A 196 6.42 2.88 -9.23
CA GLN A 196 5.29 2.04 -9.63
C GLN A 196 4.94 0.96 -8.60
N LEU A 197 5.87 0.65 -7.69
CA LEU A 197 5.84 -0.54 -6.82
C LEU A 197 5.60 -1.84 -7.60
N ALA A 198 6.10 -1.89 -8.83
CA ALA A 198 5.90 -2.98 -9.76
C ALA A 198 7.06 -3.06 -10.76
N GLY A 199 7.22 -4.24 -11.36
CA GLY A 199 8.19 -4.49 -12.41
C GLY A 199 8.34 -5.98 -12.67
N LYS A 200 8.94 -6.34 -13.79
CA LYS A 200 9.33 -7.71 -14.12
C LYS A 200 10.85 -7.80 -14.14
N ILE A 201 11.39 -8.83 -13.49
CA ILE A 201 12.81 -9.17 -13.53
C ILE A 201 13.03 -10.27 -14.55
N LEU A 202 14.04 -10.07 -15.41
CA LEU A 202 14.39 -10.96 -16.51
C LEU A 202 15.84 -11.39 -16.36
N MET A 203 16.16 -12.65 -16.62
CA MET A 203 17.54 -13.11 -16.64
C MET A 203 18.20 -12.71 -17.97
N LEU A 204 19.40 -12.13 -17.91
CA LEU A 204 20.17 -11.81 -19.11
C LEU A 204 21.10 -12.95 -19.51
N GLY A 205 21.19 -13.20 -20.81
CA GLY A 205 22.16 -14.13 -21.39
C GLY A 205 21.64 -15.56 -21.60
N VAL A 206 20.36 -15.83 -21.31
CA VAL A 206 19.74 -17.13 -21.59
C VAL A 206 19.00 -17.09 -22.92
N GLU A 207 19.50 -17.85 -23.89
CA GLU A 207 18.87 -18.00 -25.21
C GLU A 207 17.53 -18.75 -25.07
N GLY A 208 16.45 -18.17 -25.59
CA GLY A 208 15.09 -18.72 -25.46
C GLY A 208 14.30 -18.29 -24.21
N GLY A 209 14.89 -17.45 -23.35
CA GLY A 209 14.28 -16.96 -22.11
C GLY A 209 14.60 -17.85 -20.90
N SER A 210 14.44 -17.30 -19.69
CA SER A 210 14.69 -18.04 -18.46
C SER A 210 13.38 -18.41 -17.77
N ASN A 211 13.35 -19.61 -17.16
CA ASN A 211 12.24 -20.01 -16.29
C ASN A 211 12.19 -19.18 -14.98
N ASP A 212 13.26 -18.43 -14.69
CA ASP A 212 13.34 -17.56 -13.52
C ASP A 212 12.79 -16.14 -13.80
N ASP A 213 12.40 -15.84 -15.05
CA ASP A 213 11.77 -14.58 -15.42
C ASP A 213 10.42 -14.43 -14.70
N ARG A 214 10.25 -13.36 -13.91
CA ARG A 214 9.07 -13.20 -13.05
C ARG A 214 8.74 -11.76 -12.73
N MET A 215 7.53 -11.53 -12.24
CA MET A 215 7.19 -10.26 -11.62
C MET A 215 7.97 -10.10 -10.31
N LEU A 216 8.42 -8.88 -10.04
CA LEU A 216 8.89 -8.51 -8.71
C LEU A 216 7.72 -8.62 -7.74
N SER A 217 7.98 -9.18 -6.56
CA SER A 217 7.02 -9.14 -5.48
C SER A 217 6.86 -7.70 -4.98
N ALA A 218 5.71 -7.40 -4.38
CA ALA A 218 5.47 -6.10 -3.76
C ALA A 218 6.53 -5.77 -2.69
N ILE A 219 7.03 -6.80 -1.98
CA ILE A 219 8.10 -6.65 -0.99
C ILE A 219 9.40 -6.24 -1.66
N GLU A 220 9.80 -6.86 -2.76
CA GLU A 220 11.03 -6.50 -3.47
C GLU A 220 10.98 -5.07 -4.02
N ALA A 221 9.87 -4.69 -4.65
CA ALA A 221 9.68 -3.32 -5.15
C ALA A 221 9.70 -2.29 -4.00
N GLN A 222 9.06 -2.61 -2.86
CA GLN A 222 9.09 -1.77 -1.67
C GLN A 222 10.49 -1.67 -1.07
N ARG A 223 11.26 -2.76 -1.03
CA ARG A 223 12.66 -2.75 -0.55
C ARG A 223 13.55 -1.87 -1.42
N ILE A 224 13.37 -1.92 -2.74
CA ILE A 224 14.04 -1.03 -3.69
C ILE A 224 13.71 0.44 -3.38
N LYS A 225 12.42 0.75 -3.24
CA LYS A 225 11.95 2.09 -2.87
C LYS A 225 12.56 2.57 -1.56
N ASN A 226 12.53 1.74 -0.52
CA ASN A 226 13.01 2.10 0.81
C ASN A 226 14.51 2.43 0.81
N ILE A 227 15.34 1.65 0.09
CA ILE A 227 16.79 1.92 -0.02
C ILE A 227 17.04 3.24 -0.76
N LEU A 228 16.30 3.49 -1.85
CA LEU A 228 16.42 4.75 -2.60
C LEU A 228 16.00 5.96 -1.77
N GLU A 229 14.88 5.86 -1.04
CA GLU A 229 14.41 6.92 -0.16
C GLU A 229 15.38 7.17 1.00
N LEU A 230 15.92 6.11 1.61
CA LEU A 230 16.93 6.23 2.65
C LEU A 230 18.20 6.90 2.12
N CYS A 231 18.64 6.56 0.91
CA CYS A 231 19.76 7.21 0.24
C CYS A 231 19.51 8.70 0.03
N ASP A 232 18.32 9.08 -0.46
CA ASP A 232 17.96 10.47 -0.70
C ASP A 232 17.87 11.26 0.62
N ILE A 233 17.37 10.65 1.70
CA ILE A 233 17.36 11.26 3.05
C ILE A 233 18.78 11.43 3.58
N CYS A 234 19.62 10.38 3.54
CA CYS A 234 20.99 10.42 4.05
C CYS A 234 21.84 11.46 3.31
N ASN A 235 21.60 11.65 2.01
CA ASN A 235 22.28 12.65 1.18
C ASN A 235 21.60 14.04 1.19
N GLY A 236 20.57 14.26 2.01
CA GLY A 236 19.90 15.56 2.15
C GLY A 236 19.05 15.99 0.94
N LYS A 237 18.74 15.07 0.02
CA LYS A 237 17.89 15.31 -1.16
C LYS A 237 16.39 15.25 -0.84
N LYS A 238 16.01 14.57 0.25
CA LYS A 238 14.63 14.46 0.74
C LYS A 238 14.59 14.82 2.23
N LYS A 239 13.64 15.65 2.63
CA LYS A 239 13.39 15.96 4.05
C LYS A 239 12.47 14.91 4.67
N THR A 240 12.76 14.55 5.91
CA THR A 240 11.88 13.76 6.78
C THR A 240 10.98 14.76 7.52
N GLU A 241 9.81 15.05 6.96
CA GLU A 241 8.78 15.87 7.62
C GLU A 241 7.89 15.02 8.53
#